data_AF-A0A6I5EZP5-F1
#
_entry.id   AF-A0A6I5EZP5-F1
#
_cell.length_a   1.000
_cell.length_b   1.000
_cell.length_c   1.000
_cell.angle_alpha   90.00
_cell.angle_beta   90.00
_cell.angle_gamma   90.00
#
_symmetry.space_group_name_H-M   'P 1'
#
loop_
_entity.id
_entity.type
_entity.pdbx_description
1 polymer ?
#
loop_
_entity_poly.entity_id
_entity_poly.type
_entity_poly.pdbx_seq_one_letter_code
_entity_poly.pdbx_strand_id
1 'polypeptide(L)' 'MSGSPEPLATFCGNCNCGCPQLFVDESAPAERRIVITDDFGQRVEMSADQFGSLIEEAKAGRLDAAAAA' A
#
# COMPACT_ATOMS: atom_id res chain seq x y z
N MET A 1 11.64 16.90 -12.74
CA MET A 1 10.25 16.63 -13.16
C MET A 1 9.61 15.85 -12.03
N SER A 2 8.98 16.55 -11.08
CA SER A 2 8.42 15.93 -9.89
C SER A 2 6.98 15.52 -10.19
N GLY A 3 6.82 14.46 -10.99
CA GLY A 3 5.58 13.71 -10.98
C GLY A 3 5.63 12.81 -9.75
N SER A 4 4.68 12.97 -8.83
CA SER A 4 4.48 11.95 -7.80
C SER A 4 4.32 10.59 -8.50
N PRO A 5 4.94 9.51 -8.00
CA PRO A 5 4.83 8.20 -8.62
C PRO A 5 3.36 7.84 -8.83
N GLU A 6 3.01 7.30 -10.00
CA GLU A 6 1.64 6.86 -10.25
C GLU A 6 1.29 5.72 -9.29
N PRO A 7 0.09 5.75 -8.68
CA PRO A 7 -0.34 4.69 -7.78
C PRO A 7 -0.50 3.38 -8.55
N LEU A 8 0.11 2.31 -8.05
CA LEU A 8 -0.09 0.96 -8.56
C LEU A 8 -1.52 0.48 -8.32
N ALA A 9 -2.10 0.88 -7.18
CA ALA A 9 -3.48 0.62 -6.82
C ALA A 9 -4.06 1.77 -6.01
N THR A 10 -5.36 2.00 -6.17
CA THR A 10 -6.14 2.97 -5.40
C THR A 10 -7.35 2.25 -4.81
N PHE A 11 -7.53 2.34 -3.49
CA PHE A 11 -8.53 1.59 -2.73
C PHE A 11 -9.69 2.49 -2.30
N CYS A 12 -10.46 3.04 -3.25
CA CYS A 12 -11.58 3.92 -2.93
C CYS A 12 -12.87 3.15 -2.61
N GLY A 13 -13.60 3.59 -1.58
CA GLY A 13 -15.01 3.27 -1.36
C GLY A 13 -15.95 4.23 -2.09
N ASN A 14 -17.19 4.36 -1.60
CA ASN A 14 -18.22 5.21 -2.21
C ASN A 14 -18.08 6.72 -1.93
N CYS A 15 -17.01 7.17 -1.27
CA CYS A 15 -16.78 8.59 -1.01
C CYS A 15 -15.45 9.06 -1.61
N ASN A 16 -15.39 10.32 -2.04
CA ASN A 16 -14.18 10.97 -2.55
C ASN A 16 -13.40 11.67 -1.42
N CYS A 17 -13.35 11.06 -0.23
CA CYS A 17 -12.78 11.64 0.99
C CYS A 17 -11.24 11.67 1.03
N GLY A 18 -10.59 11.17 -0.02
CA GLY A 18 -9.24 10.61 0.04
C GLY A 18 -9.33 9.10 -0.11
N CYS A 19 -8.35 8.49 -0.80
CA CYS A 19 -8.33 7.05 -0.99
C CYS A 19 -6.98 6.52 -0.56
N PRO A 20 -6.95 5.38 0.14
CA PRO A 20 -5.71 4.67 0.33
C PRO A 20 -5.08 4.31 -1.02
N GLN A 21 -3.76 4.41 -1.12
CA GLN A 21 -3.02 4.19 -2.36
C GLN A 21 -1.75 3.38 -2.09
N LEU A 22 -1.36 2.59 -3.09
CA LEU A 22 -0.14 1.79 -3.09
C LEU A 22 0.82 2.33 -4.15
N PHE A 23 2.08 2.56 -3.78
CA PHE A 23 3.12 3.08 -4.68
C PHE A 23 4.40 2.25 -4.59
N VAL A 24 5.20 2.35 -5.65
CA VAL A 24 6.62 1.97 -5.64
C VAL A 24 7.44 3.26 -5.72
N ASP A 25 8.18 3.57 -4.66
CA ASP A 25 9.09 4.71 -4.62
C ASP A 25 10.51 4.28 -5.04
N GLU A 26 10.79 4.42 -6.33
CA GLU A 26 12.09 4.05 -6.92
C GLU A 26 13.25 4.88 -6.37
N SER A 27 12.98 6.03 -5.73
CA SER A 27 14.00 6.87 -5.11
C SER A 27 14.32 6.48 -3.67
N ALA A 28 13.47 5.66 -3.05
CA ALA A 28 13.65 5.21 -1.67
C ALA A 28 14.70 4.07 -1.54
N PRO A 29 15.35 3.95 -0.36
CA PRO A 29 16.12 2.76 0.00
C PRO A 29 15.30 1.49 -0.16
N ALA A 30 15.96 0.36 -0.44
CA ALA A 30 15.31 -0.91 -0.73
C ALA A 30 14.37 -1.38 0.40
N GLU A 31 14.68 -1.00 1.65
CA GLU A 31 13.92 -1.34 2.85
C GLU A 31 12.60 -0.56 2.99
N ARG A 32 12.37 0.48 2.16
CA ARG A 32 11.23 1.41 2.25
C ARG A 32 10.58 1.72 0.91
N ARG A 33 10.83 0.88 -0.10
CA ARG A 33 10.41 1.11 -1.49
C ARG A 33 8.92 0.98 -1.74
N ILE A 34 8.23 0.12 -0.99
CA ILE A 34 6.78 -0.04 -1.11
C ILE A 34 6.10 0.88 -0.11
N VAL A 35 5.18 1.70 -0.61
CA VAL A 35 4.49 2.71 0.19
C VAL A 35 2.99 2.50 0.10
N ILE A 36 2.32 2.37 1.25
CA ILE A 36 0.86 2.44 1.36
C ILE A 36 0.50 3.71 2.12
N THR A 37 -0.40 4.52 1.58
CA THR A 37 -1.00 5.67 2.27
C THR A 37 -2.45 5.35 2.59
N ASP A 38 -2.98 5.87 3.70
CA ASP A 38 -4.42 5.87 4.00
C ASP A 38 -5.06 7.24 3.71
N ASP A 39 -6.38 7.33 3.93
CA ASP A 39 -7.18 8.54 3.77
C ASP A 39 -7.04 9.55 4.92
N PHE A 40 -6.40 9.16 6.02
CA PHE A 40 -6.09 10.01 7.17
C PHE A 40 -4.66 10.60 7.13
N GLY A 41 -3.88 10.26 6.10
CA GLY A 41 -2.49 10.72 5.92
C GLY A 41 -1.45 9.86 6.62
N GLN A 42 -1.82 8.68 7.14
CA GLN A 42 -0.88 7.69 7.61
C GLN A 42 -0.16 7.03 6.44
N ARG A 43 1.04 6.52 6.71
CA ARG A 43 1.92 5.93 5.72
C ARG A 43 2.65 4.74 6.30
N VAL A 44 2.67 3.65 5.54
CA VAL A 44 3.50 2.47 5.81
C VAL A 44 4.52 2.34 4.70
N GLU A 45 5.80 2.26 5.08
CA GLU A 45 6.91 1.93 4.17
C GLU A 45 7.42 0.53 4.48
N MET A 46 7.73 -0.25 3.45
CA MET A 46 8.34 -1.56 3.60
C MET A 46 9.18 -1.94 2.39
N SER A 47 9.99 -2.99 2.53
CA SER A 47 10.71 -3.57 1.40
C SER A 47 9.78 -4.34 0.48
N ALA A 48 10.22 -4.59 -0.75
CA ALA A 48 9.50 -5.46 -1.69
C ALA A 48 9.33 -6.89 -1.14
N ASP A 49 10.32 -7.42 -0.41
CA ASP A 49 10.26 -8.76 0.18
C ASP A 49 9.20 -8.88 1.28
N GLN A 50 9.09 -7.85 2.13
CA GLN A 50 8.05 -7.79 3.15
C GLN A 50 6.66 -7.68 2.52
N PHE A 51 6.51 -6.84 1.48
CA PHE A 51 5.25 -6.74 0.75
C PHE A 51 4.89 -8.05 0.04
N GLY A 52 5.87 -8.76 -0.53
CA GLY A 52 5.67 -10.09 -1.11
C GLY A 52 5.14 -11.10 -0.09
N SER A 53 5.68 -11.10 1.12
CA SER A 53 5.19 -11.96 2.21
C SER A 53 3.74 -11.62 2.59
N LEU A 54 3.39 -10.32 2.66
CA LEU A 54 2.02 -9.87 2.90
C LEU A 54 1.05 -10.32 1.80
N ILE A 55 1.47 -10.27 0.53
CA ILE A 55 0.68 -10.77 -0.61
C ILE A 55 0.42 -12.27 -0.46
N GLU A 56 1.42 -13.08 -0.11
CA GLU A 56 1.25 -14.52 0.04
C GLU A 56 0.31 -14.88 1.19
N GLU A 57 0.41 -14.19 2.33
CA GLU A 57 -0.53 -14.36 3.45
C GLU A 57 -1.96 -13.91 3.09
N ALA A 58 -2.10 -12.83 2.31
CA ALA A 58 -3.40 -12.38 1.79
C ALA A 58 -4.00 -13.40 0.82
N LYS A 59 -3.22 -13.93 -0.13
CA LYS A 59 -3.67 -14.99 -1.06
C LYS A 59 -4.05 -16.28 -0.34
N ALA A 60 -3.43 -16.56 0.81
CA ALA A 60 -3.78 -17.68 1.67
C ALA A 60 -5.05 -17.43 2.53
N GLY A 61 -5.70 -16.27 2.39
CA GLY A 61 -6.91 -15.88 3.13
C GLY A 61 -6.66 -15.55 4.61
N ARG A 62 -5.39 -15.42 5.03
CA ARG A 62 -5.06 -15.23 6.47
C ARG A 62 -5.47 -13.86 6.99
N LEU A 63 -5.63 -12.89 6.10
CA LEU A 63 -5.98 -11.51 6.43
C LEU A 63 -7.50 -11.26 6.41
N ASP A 64 -8.31 -12.21 5.92
CA ASP A 64 -9.75 -12.04 5.75
C ASP A 64 -10.46 -11.74 7.06
N ALA A 65 -10.04 -12.41 8.14
CA ALA A 65 -10.58 -12.17 9.48
C ALA A 65 -10.31 -10.76 9.99
N ALA A 66 -9.14 -10.19 9.67
CA ALA A 66 -8.79 -8.82 10.04
C ALA A 66 -9.58 -7.79 9.22
N ALA A 67 -9.91 -8.09 7.96
CA ALA A 67 -10.73 -7.23 7.11
C ALA A 67 -12.22 -7.22 7.49
N ALA A 68 -12.69 -8.24 8.21
CA ALA A 68 -14.08 -8.37 8.67
C ALA A 68 -14.30 -7.94 10.14
N ALA A 69 -13.23 -7.56 10.85
CA ALA A 69 -13.27 -7.14 12.25
C ALA A 69 -13.77 -5.70 12.41
#